data_AF-A0A183F0M9-F1
#
_entry.id   AF-A0A183F0M9-F1
#
_cell.length_a   1.000
_cell.length_b   1.000
_cell.length_c   1.000
_cell.angle_alpha   90.00
_cell.angle_beta   90.00
_cell.angle_gamma   90.00
#
_symmetry.space_group_name_H-M   'P 1'
#
loop_
_entity.id
_entity.type
_entity.pdbx_description
1 polymer ?
#
loop_
_entity_poly.entity_id
_entity_poly.type
_entity_poly.pdbx_seq_one_letter_code
_entity_poly.pdbx_strand_id
1 'polypeptide(L)'
;MCISVLTQVPFRQPVREQYDVVACFSPLFLNEHWQLLLTSLEVRRAHGLSLQVFYIYSIRSPLMDILRAYEKHGFVALEKWARIDLGDSGGLDYDPNYELVWRNQEGAHTDCFLKYKVTLYLRGTYLSSKRRR
;
A
#
# COMPACT_ATOMS: atom_id res chain seq x y z
N MET A 1 -15.22 -13.78 -35.17
CA MET A 1 -14.14 -12.79 -35.34
C MET A 1 -13.76 -12.27 -33.96
N CYS A 2 -12.62 -12.67 -33.40
CA CYS A 2 -12.13 -12.08 -32.15
C CYS A 2 -11.39 -10.78 -32.49
N ILE A 3 -11.99 -9.64 -32.16
CA ILE A 3 -11.31 -8.36 -32.23
C ILE A 3 -10.40 -8.30 -30.99
N SER A 4 -9.12 -8.60 -31.16
CA SER A 4 -8.13 -8.41 -30.11
C SER A 4 -7.90 -6.91 -29.92
N VAL A 5 -8.68 -6.29 -29.04
CA VAL A 5 -8.43 -4.93 -28.54
C VAL A 5 -7.14 -4.98 -27.73
N LEU A 6 -6.11 -4.29 -28.19
CA LEU A 6 -4.88 -4.09 -27.43
C LEU A 6 -5.14 -3.06 -26.33
N THR A 7 -5.49 -3.54 -25.13
CA THR A 7 -5.63 -2.69 -23.95
C THR A 7 -4.25 -2.41 -23.36
N GLN A 8 -3.86 -1.13 -23.30
CA GLN A 8 -2.66 -0.72 -22.59
C GLN A 8 -2.92 -0.75 -21.08
N VAL A 9 -2.25 -1.67 -20.38
CA VAL A 9 -2.29 -1.75 -18.92
C VAL A 9 -1.30 -0.72 -18.34
N PRO A 10 -1.75 0.23 -17.50
CA PRO A 10 -0.84 1.21 -16.92
C PRO A 10 0.13 0.54 -15.95
N PHE A 11 1.43 0.83 -16.09
CA PHE A 11 2.45 0.37 -15.16
C PHE A 11 2.72 1.43 -14.09
N ARG A 12 2.70 1.00 -12.83
CA ARG A 12 3.10 1.84 -11.69
C ARG A 12 4.62 1.75 -11.49
N GLN A 13 5.27 2.90 -11.36
CA GLN A 13 6.70 2.95 -11.03
C GLN A 13 6.91 2.77 -9.51
N PRO A 14 7.96 2.05 -9.09
CA PRO A 14 8.28 1.90 -7.67
C PRO A 14 8.76 3.23 -7.07
N VAL A 15 8.63 3.36 -5.75
CA VAL A 15 9.08 4.54 -5.01
C VAL A 15 10.60 4.59 -5.02
N ARG A 16 11.16 5.78 -5.29
CA ARG A 16 12.61 6.00 -5.36
C ARG A 16 13.23 6.40 -4.02
N GLU A 17 12.41 6.91 -3.12
CA GLU A 17 12.82 7.28 -1.76
C GLU A 17 13.24 6.03 -0.98
N GLN A 18 14.26 6.21 -0.14
CA GLN A 18 14.75 5.14 0.72
C GLN A 18 14.19 5.33 2.12
N TYR A 19 13.67 4.24 2.66
CA TYR A 19 13.14 4.15 4.01
C TYR A 19 13.90 3.02 4.73
N ASP A 20 14.25 3.21 6.00
CA ASP A 20 15.00 2.19 6.75
C ASP A 20 14.12 0.97 7.03
N VAL A 21 12.92 1.22 7.55
CA VAL A 21 11.91 0.18 7.82
C VAL A 21 10.55 0.64 7.32
N VAL A 22 9.99 -0.11 6.37
CA VAL A 22 8.63 0.06 5.86
C VAL A 22 7.77 -1.08 6.37
N ALA A 23 6.61 -0.77 6.96
CA ALA A 23 5.60 -1.79 7.26
C ALA A 23 4.36 -1.60 6.39
N CYS A 24 3.89 -2.72 5.85
CA CYS A 24 2.72 -2.82 5.00
C CYS A 24 1.57 -3.41 5.81
N PHE A 25 0.47 -2.67 5.96
CA PHE A 25 -0.71 -3.15 6.67
C PHE A 25 -1.79 -3.62 5.69
N SER A 26 -2.60 -4.58 6.15
CA SER A 26 -3.75 -5.05 5.38
C SER A 26 -4.73 -3.90 5.13
N PRO A 27 -5.56 -3.98 4.05
CA PRO A 27 -6.54 -2.96 3.76
C PRO A 27 -7.49 -2.72 4.93
N LEU A 28 -7.63 -1.45 5.31
CA LEU A 28 -8.57 -1.02 6.33
C LEU A 28 -9.99 -1.09 5.79
N PHE A 29 -10.81 -1.90 6.45
CA PHE A 29 -12.22 -2.11 6.13
C PHE A 29 -13.07 -1.82 7.36
N LEU A 30 -13.98 -0.85 7.26
CA LEU A 30 -14.86 -0.43 8.35
C LEU A 30 -14.10 -0.16 9.66
N ASN A 31 -12.93 0.47 9.56
CA ASN A 31 -12.17 0.80 10.75
C ASN A 31 -12.81 2.00 11.46
N GLU A 32 -13.17 1.83 12.74
CA GLU A 32 -13.88 2.84 13.54
C GLU A 32 -13.18 3.15 14.87
N HIS A 33 -12.20 2.33 15.29
CA HIS A 33 -11.55 2.45 16.58
C HIS A 33 -10.34 3.40 16.52
N TRP A 34 -10.59 4.70 16.66
CA TRP A 34 -9.54 5.73 16.57
C TRP A 34 -8.44 5.54 17.64
N GLN A 35 -8.77 5.08 18.85
CA GLN A 35 -7.78 4.86 19.91
C GLN A 35 -6.76 3.80 19.52
N LEU A 36 -7.23 2.69 18.94
CA LEU A 36 -6.37 1.61 18.49
C LEU A 36 -5.51 2.07 17.31
N LEU A 37 -6.11 2.81 16.37
CA LEU A 37 -5.38 3.37 15.23
C LEU A 37 -4.23 4.27 15.71
N LEU A 38 -4.55 5.29 16.51
CA LEU A 38 -3.58 6.27 17.00
C LEU A 38 -2.48 5.61 17.85
N THR A 39 -2.87 4.74 18.77
CA THR A 39 -1.91 4.03 19.62
C THR A 39 -0.99 3.16 18.78
N SER A 40 -1.52 2.45 17.78
CA SER A 40 -0.70 1.62 16.89
C SER A 40 0.28 2.45 16.05
N LEU A 41 -0.13 3.61 15.56
CA LEU A 41 0.72 4.53 14.80
C LEU A 41 1.92 4.98 15.64
N GLU A 42 1.66 5.45 16.87
CA GLU A 42 2.70 5.98 17.76
C GLU A 42 3.63 4.90 18.31
N VAL A 43 3.08 3.76 18.73
CA VAL A 43 3.90 2.64 19.23
C VAL A 43 4.87 2.18 18.14
N ARG A 44 4.40 1.98 16.92
CA ARG A 44 5.26 1.53 15.81
C ARG A 44 6.32 2.57 15.44
N ARG A 45 5.96 3.86 15.47
CA ARG A 45 6.90 4.96 15.26
C ARG A 45 7.97 4.98 16.35
N ALA A 46 7.59 4.79 17.61
CA ALA A 46 8.53 4.68 18.73
C ALA A 46 9.49 3.48 18.58
N HIS A 47 9.06 2.41 17.91
CA HIS A 47 9.89 1.24 17.58
C HIS A 47 10.73 1.39 16.29
N GLY A 48 10.79 2.58 15.69
CA GLY A 48 11.71 2.86 14.58
C GLY A 48 11.15 2.53 13.18
N LEU A 49 9.84 2.37 13.03
CA LEU A 49 9.24 2.33 11.69
C LEU A 49 9.36 3.70 11.02
N SER A 50 10.03 3.74 9.87
CA SER A 50 10.19 4.96 9.06
C SER A 50 8.91 5.29 8.29
N LEU A 51 8.21 4.27 7.78
CA LEU A 51 6.99 4.44 7.00
C LEU A 51 5.97 3.34 7.28
N GLN A 52 4.72 3.74 7.47
CA GLN A 52 3.56 2.87 7.63
C GLN A 52 2.63 3.02 6.43
N VAL A 53 2.46 1.95 5.65
CA VAL A 53 1.63 1.98 4.44
C VAL A 53 0.26 1.40 4.74
N PHE A 54 -0.79 2.20 4.54
CA PHE A 54 -2.18 1.78 4.73
C PHE A 54 -2.94 1.80 3.40
N TYR A 55 -3.55 0.67 3.10
CA TYR A 55 -4.51 0.54 2.01
C TYR A 55 -5.90 0.85 2.53
N ILE A 56 -6.61 1.76 1.88
CA ILE A 56 -7.92 2.25 2.31
C ILE A 56 -8.98 1.70 1.37
N TYR A 57 -9.78 0.77 1.89
CA TYR A 57 -11.02 0.34 1.25
C TYR A 57 -12.20 1.16 1.76
N SER A 58 -12.35 1.23 3.09
CA SER A 58 -13.37 2.04 3.74
C SER A 58 -12.95 2.39 5.16
N ILE A 59 -13.05 3.67 5.52
CA ILE A 59 -12.69 4.21 6.83
C ILE A 59 -13.59 5.42 7.15
N ARG A 60 -13.87 5.62 8.44
CA ARG A 60 -14.63 6.80 8.91
C ARG A 60 -13.82 8.07 8.68
N SER A 61 -14.48 9.18 8.32
CA SER A 61 -13.82 10.45 8.01
C SER A 61 -12.86 10.94 9.11
N PRO A 62 -13.18 10.87 10.42
CA PRO A 62 -12.26 11.38 11.44
C PRO A 62 -10.96 10.57 11.52
N LEU A 63 -11.01 9.27 11.26
CA LEU A 63 -9.82 8.41 11.24
C LEU A 63 -8.98 8.67 9.98
N MET A 64 -9.64 8.97 8.86
CA MET A 64 -8.94 9.40 7.65
C MET A 64 -8.19 10.72 7.89
N ASP A 65 -8.78 11.65 8.64
CA ASP A 65 -8.14 12.93 8.95
C ASP A 65 -6.89 12.74 9.82
N ILE A 66 -6.94 11.82 10.80
CA ILE A 66 -5.76 11.41 11.56
C ILE A 66 -4.69 10.89 10.61
N LEU A 67 -5.01 9.90 9.77
CA LEU A 67 -4.05 9.31 8.84
C LEU A 67 -3.43 10.33 7.88
N ARG A 68 -4.22 11.28 7.38
CA ARG A 68 -3.74 12.38 6.52
C ARG A 68 -2.78 13.32 7.25
N ALA A 69 -3.00 13.56 8.54
CA ALA A 69 -2.06 14.34 9.35
C ALA A 69 -0.69 13.63 9.42
N TYR A 70 -0.66 12.31 9.65
CA TYR A 70 0.58 11.53 9.66
C TYR A 70 1.22 11.43 8.27
N GLU A 71 0.41 11.36 7.21
CA GLU A 71 0.90 11.37 5.83
C GLU A 71 1.62 12.67 5.50
N LYS A 72 1.08 13.82 5.92
CA LYS A 72 1.73 15.13 5.76
C LYS A 72 3.10 15.21 6.45
N HIS A 73 3.29 14.47 7.53
CA HIS A 73 4.57 14.37 8.24
C HIS A 73 5.51 13.30 7.68
N GLY A 74 5.09 12.53 6.66
CA GLY A 74 5.91 11.50 6.01
C GLY A 74 6.02 10.18 6.77
N PHE A 75 5.22 9.98 7.84
CA PHE A 75 5.23 8.72 8.61
C PHE A 75 4.26 7.68 8.05
N VAL A 76 3.28 8.12 7.27
CA VAL A 76 2.23 7.28 6.71
C VAL A 76 2.17 7.49 5.20
N ALA A 77 1.91 6.43 4.45
CA ALA A 77 1.53 6.50 3.05
C ALA A 77 0.15 5.88 2.86
N LEU A 78 -0.77 6.60 2.20
CA LEU A 78 -2.13 6.14 1.97
C LEU A 78 -2.31 5.69 0.53
N GLU A 79 -2.83 4.48 0.38
CA GLU A 79 -3.12 3.88 -0.92
C GLU A 79 -4.61 3.60 -1.06
N LYS A 80 -5.18 3.93 -2.21
CA LYS A 80 -6.57 3.57 -2.50
C LYS A 80 -6.62 2.10 -2.87
N TRP A 81 -7.49 1.34 -2.21
CA TRP A 81 -7.69 -0.08 -2.49
C TRP A 81 -9.15 -0.33 -2.84
N ALA A 82 -9.45 -0.41 -4.13
CA ALA A 82 -10.81 -0.53 -4.62
C ALA A 82 -11.23 -1.99 -4.76
N ARG A 83 -12.55 -2.21 -4.68
CA ARG A 83 -13.19 -3.44 -5.13
C ARG A 83 -12.93 -3.61 -6.63
N ILE A 84 -12.79 -4.86 -7.09
CA ILE A 84 -12.80 -5.13 -8.52
C ILE A 84 -14.22 -4.84 -9.01
N ASP A 85 -14.36 -3.83 -9.87
CA ASP A 85 -15.62 -3.46 -10.49
C ASP A 85 -15.52 -3.70 -11.99
N LEU A 86 -16.21 -4.74 -12.47
CA LEU A 86 -16.27 -5.11 -13.88
C LEU A 86 -17.58 -4.64 -14.56
N GLY A 87 -18.36 -3.76 -13.90
CA GLY A 87 -19.69 -3.36 -14.37
C GLY A 87 -20.74 -4.46 -14.15
N ASP A 88 -21.68 -4.63 -15.10
CA ASP A 88 -22.66 -5.73 -15.11
C ASP A 88 -21.94 -7.09 -15.28
N SER A 89 -21.34 -7.53 -14.18
CA SER A 89 -20.61 -8.79 -13.98
C SER A 89 -19.47 -9.09 -14.96
N GLY A 90 -19.20 -8.24 -15.95
CA GLY A 90 -18.40 -8.62 -17.12
C GLY A 90 -18.95 -9.87 -17.84
N GLY A 91 -20.24 -10.20 -17.66
CA GLY A 91 -20.83 -11.47 -18.09
C GLY A 91 -20.46 -12.69 -17.24
N LEU A 92 -19.89 -12.51 -16.04
CA LEU A 92 -19.63 -13.57 -15.08
C LEU A 92 -20.89 -13.92 -14.28
N ASP A 93 -21.05 -15.20 -13.97
CA ASP A 93 -22.17 -15.72 -13.15
C ASP A 93 -21.88 -15.66 -11.64
N TYR A 94 -20.75 -15.05 -11.25
CA TYR A 94 -20.29 -14.91 -9.87
C TYR A 94 -19.61 -13.55 -9.67
N ASP A 95 -19.58 -13.06 -8.42
CA ASP A 95 -18.83 -11.84 -8.07
C ASP A 95 -17.36 -12.20 -7.79
N PRO A 96 -16.41 -11.71 -8.61
CA PRO A 96 -14.99 -12.05 -8.48
C PRO A 96 -14.38 -11.62 -7.14
N ASN A 97 -14.99 -10.66 -6.43
CA ASN A 97 -14.48 -10.21 -5.14
C ASN A 97 -14.62 -11.25 -4.03
N TYR A 98 -15.50 -12.25 -4.18
CA TYR A 98 -15.59 -13.38 -3.24
C TYR A 98 -14.46 -14.39 -3.42
N GLU A 99 -13.91 -14.50 -4.63
CA GLU A 99 -12.82 -15.42 -4.95
C GLU A 99 -11.44 -14.84 -4.62
N LEU A 100 -11.36 -13.56 -4.23
CA LEU A 100 -10.11 -12.93 -3.84
C LEU A 100 -9.65 -13.44 -2.48
N VAL A 101 -8.43 -14.00 -2.46
CA VAL A 101 -7.80 -14.51 -1.25
C VAL A 101 -7.79 -13.41 -0.18
N TRP A 102 -8.47 -13.70 0.93
CA TRP A 102 -8.55 -12.85 2.12
C TRP A 102 -9.06 -11.43 1.83
N ARG A 103 -10.00 -11.29 0.88
CA ARG A 103 -10.51 -10.00 0.40
C ARG A 103 -9.40 -9.12 -0.19
N ASN A 104 -8.48 -9.74 -0.92
CA ASN A 104 -7.36 -9.07 -1.60
C ASN A 104 -6.32 -8.46 -0.63
N GLN A 105 -6.15 -9.06 0.55
CA GLN A 105 -5.08 -8.68 1.50
C GLN A 105 -3.70 -9.04 0.95
N GLU A 106 -3.56 -10.22 0.36
CA GLU A 106 -2.29 -10.67 -0.22
C GLU A 106 -1.83 -9.77 -1.36
N GLY A 107 -2.77 -9.29 -2.19
CA GLY A 107 -2.49 -8.32 -3.24
C GLY A 107 -1.96 -7.01 -2.70
N ALA A 108 -2.53 -6.49 -1.61
CA ALA A 108 -2.10 -5.24 -0.98
C ALA A 108 -0.69 -5.35 -0.37
N HIS A 109 -0.41 -6.47 0.31
CA HIS A 109 0.93 -6.73 0.85
C HIS A 109 1.97 -6.87 -0.27
N THR A 110 1.61 -7.55 -1.36
CA THR A 110 2.49 -7.71 -2.53
C THR A 110 2.74 -6.38 -3.25
N ASP A 111 1.70 -5.55 -3.45
CA ASP A 111 1.85 -4.21 -4.03
C ASP A 111 2.82 -3.37 -3.20
N CYS A 112 2.66 -3.38 -1.87
CA CYS A 112 3.53 -2.62 -0.98
C CYS A 112 4.97 -3.10 -1.05
N PHE A 113 5.17 -4.42 -1.00
CA PHE A 113 6.50 -5.02 -1.08
C PHE A 113 7.19 -4.66 -2.40
N LEU A 114 6.48 -4.71 -3.53
CA LEU A 114 7.04 -4.37 -4.84
C LEU A 114 7.28 -2.86 -4.99
N LYS A 115 6.43 -2.03 -4.40
CA LYS A 115 6.51 -0.57 -4.47
C LYS A 115 7.70 -0.01 -3.69
N TYR A 116 7.95 -0.55 -2.51
CA TYR A 116 9.03 -0.13 -1.61
C TYR A 116 10.24 -1.05 -1.64
N LYS A 117 10.30 -1.99 -2.60
CA LYS A 117 11.47 -2.85 -2.77
C LYS A 117 12.72 -1.99 -2.91
N VAL A 118 13.73 -2.30 -2.11
CA VAL A 118 15.02 -1.63 -2.21
C VAL A 118 15.63 -2.01 -3.56
N THR A 119 15.62 -1.07 -4.49
CA THR A 119 16.27 -1.28 -5.79
C THR A 119 17.78 -1.13 -5.54
N LEU A 120 18.48 -2.27 -5.45
CA LEU A 120 19.92 -2.38 -5.18
C LEU A 120 20.80 -1.52 -6.12
N TYR A 121 20.28 -1.01 -7.23
CA TYR A 121 20.98 -0.08 -8.12
C TYR A 121 21.47 1.19 -7.43
N LEU A 122 20.82 1.67 -6.35
CA LEU A 122 21.29 2.83 -5.59
C LEU A 122 22.31 2.48 -4.49
N ARG A 123 22.49 1.19 -4.16
CA ARG A 123 23.47 0.74 -3.15
C ARG A 123 24.89 0.64 -3.71
N GLY A 124 25.05 0.53 -5.03
CA GLY A 124 26.36 0.50 -5.70
C GLY A 124 27.18 1.79 -5.52
N THR A 125 26.52 2.93 -5.36
CA THR A 125 27.18 4.22 -5.10
C THR A 125 27.44 4.45 -3.61
N TYR A 126 26.56 3.96 -2.73
CA TYR A 126 26.69 4.17 -1.27
C TYR A 126 27.71 3.23 -0.60
N LEU A 127 27.82 1.97 -1.07
CA LEU A 127 28.82 1.02 -0.55
C LEU A 127 30.26 1.33 -1.00
N SER A 128 30.43 2.08 -2.10
CA SER A 128 31.74 2.59 -2.53
C SER A 128 32.28 3.69 -1.59
N SER A 129 31.38 4.51 -1.02
CA SER A 129 31.73 5.60 -0.10
C SER A 129 32.13 5.11 1.29
N LYS A 130 31.45 4.08 1.82
CA LYS A 130 31.72 3.55 3.17
C LYS A 130 32.90 2.57 3.28
N ARG A 131 33.48 2.13 2.16
CA ARG A 131 34.67 1.23 2.15
C ARG A 131 36.00 1.99 2.14
N ARG A 132 35.97 3.33 2.21
CA ARG A 132 37.14 4.24 2.21
C ARG A 132 37.41 4.92 3.56
N ARG A 133 36.89 4.39 4.66
CA ARG A 133 37.31 4.77 6.02
C ARG A 133 37.69 3.53 6.81
#